data_AF-A0A8V0ZHX6-F1
#
_entry.id   AF-A0A8V0ZHX6-F1
#
_cell.length_a   1.000
_cell.length_b   1.000
_cell.length_c   1.000
_cell.angle_alpha   90.00
_cell.angle_beta   90.00
_cell.angle_gamma   90.00
#
_symmetry.space_group_name_H-M   'P 1'
#
loop_
_entity.id
_entity.type
_entity.pdbx_description
1 polymer ?
#
loop_
_entity_poly.entity_id
_entity_poly.type
_entity_poly.pdbx_seq_one_letter_code
_entity_poly.pdbx_strand_id
1 'polypeptide(L)'
;MGLLAAVLLAALLPGIAARGAQALWPDEPSHTCSFQSLSGKDSEFCRGNLEVIYPELGDVGCTYIPSCHQSRWRISREWGSPRVRYPRANKSKKYVLMLVDPDAPSRANPRSRFWRHWLLTDVPGAELRMGELRGRVLTEYARPTPPPRSGYHRYQLRLYEQPEGGRIRLGPEERISAGSWSLESFVERFQLGSPVASTQFLTKHHED
;
A
#
# COMPACT_ATOMS: atom_id res chain seq x y z
N MET A 1 67.41 43.61 -22.63
CA MET A 1 68.30 43.11 -23.69
C MET A 1 68.71 41.69 -23.34
N GLY A 2 68.67 40.78 -24.32
CA GLY A 2 69.19 39.39 -24.28
C GLY A 2 68.35 38.44 -23.41
N LEU A 3 67.40 37.64 -23.91
CA LEU A 3 67.58 36.44 -24.73
C LEU A 3 68.81 35.62 -24.32
N LEU A 4 68.57 34.40 -23.82
CA LEU A 4 69.27 33.20 -24.24
C LEU A 4 68.44 31.98 -23.82
N ALA A 5 67.80 31.38 -24.82
CA ALA A 5 67.23 30.05 -24.77
C ALA A 5 68.36 29.02 -24.79
N ALA A 6 68.26 27.99 -23.96
CA ALA A 6 69.06 26.78 -24.08
C ALA A 6 68.12 25.61 -24.34
N VAL A 7 68.18 25.13 -25.58
CA VAL A 7 67.55 23.90 -26.06
C VAL A 7 68.41 22.72 -25.59
N LEU A 8 67.81 21.72 -24.96
CA LEU A 8 68.46 20.42 -24.70
C LEU A 8 67.53 19.30 -25.17
N LEU A 9 68.09 18.50 -26.09
CA LEU A 9 67.44 17.40 -26.79
C LEU A 9 67.12 16.22 -25.86
N ALA A 10 66.06 15.50 -26.27
CA ALA A 10 65.37 14.41 -25.62
C ALA A 10 66.20 13.13 -25.37
N ALA A 11 65.82 12.40 -24.32
CA ALA A 11 65.98 10.96 -24.24
C ALA A 11 64.60 10.33 -23.94
N LEU A 12 64.11 9.52 -24.88
CA LEU A 12 62.88 8.73 -24.79
C LEU A 12 63.16 7.45 -23.97
N LEU A 13 62.37 7.22 -22.92
CA LEU A 13 62.19 5.91 -22.30
C LEU A 13 60.68 5.61 -22.25
N PRO A 14 60.20 4.43 -22.68
CA PRO A 14 58.79 4.08 -22.63
C PRO A 14 58.43 3.62 -21.21
N GLY A 15 57.56 4.37 -20.53
CA GLY A 15 57.10 4.07 -19.17
C GLY A 15 55.57 4.03 -19.09
N ILE A 16 55.02 2.83 -19.25
CA ILE A 16 53.76 2.27 -18.72
C ILE A 16 52.61 3.25 -18.44
N ALA A 17 51.54 3.13 -19.24
CA ALA A 17 50.23 3.69 -18.95
C ALA A 17 49.67 3.18 -17.61
N ALA A 18 49.56 4.07 -16.62
CA ALA A 18 48.66 3.85 -15.49
C ALA A 18 47.39 4.66 -15.75
N ARG A 19 46.38 3.99 -16.31
CA ARG A 19 44.98 4.40 -16.20
C ARG A 19 44.67 4.53 -14.71
N GLY A 20 44.70 5.75 -14.20
CA GLY A 20 44.00 6.09 -12.97
C GLY A 20 42.51 5.99 -13.25
N ALA A 21 41.96 4.79 -13.15
CA ALA A 21 40.53 4.59 -13.05
C ALA A 21 40.06 5.45 -11.87
N GLN A 22 39.31 6.51 -12.16
CA GLN A 22 38.37 7.03 -11.17
C GLN A 22 37.50 5.83 -10.81
N ALA A 23 37.73 5.28 -9.63
CA ALA A 23 36.82 4.34 -9.03
C ALA A 23 35.45 5.02 -9.05
N LEU A 24 34.53 4.48 -9.86
CA LEU A 24 33.11 4.72 -9.67
C LEU A 24 32.83 4.23 -8.25
N TRP A 25 32.74 5.19 -7.32
CA TRP A 25 32.15 4.93 -6.03
C TRP A 25 30.73 4.41 -6.30
N PRO A 26 30.33 3.26 -5.74
CA PRO A 26 28.94 2.84 -5.82
C PRO A 26 28.09 3.98 -5.26
N ASP A 27 27.08 4.39 -6.04
CA ASP A 27 26.14 5.43 -5.68
C ASP A 27 25.71 5.29 -4.21
N GLU A 28 25.85 6.38 -3.45
CA GLU A 28 25.25 6.53 -2.13
C GLU A 28 23.80 6.00 -2.17
N PRO A 29 23.37 5.15 -1.21
CA PRO A 29 22.03 4.60 -1.22
C PRO A 29 21.05 5.76 -1.22
N SER A 30 20.30 5.91 -2.31
CA SER A 30 19.43 7.06 -2.52
C SER A 30 18.51 7.23 -1.30
N HIS A 31 18.67 8.32 -0.56
CA HIS A 31 17.75 8.74 0.50
C HIS A 31 16.32 9.00 -0.04
N THR A 32 16.15 8.98 -1.36
CA THR A 32 14.86 9.11 -2.03
C THR A 32 14.11 7.78 -2.02
N CYS A 33 13.03 7.73 -1.26
CA CYS A 33 12.12 6.61 -1.35
C CYS A 33 11.30 6.67 -2.64
N SER A 34 11.49 5.71 -3.56
CA SER A 34 10.70 5.63 -4.79
C SER A 34 9.34 4.99 -4.53
N PHE A 35 8.27 5.79 -4.59
CA PHE A 35 6.91 5.27 -4.59
C PHE A 35 6.56 4.80 -6.00
N GLN A 36 6.31 3.50 -6.15
CA GLN A 36 5.87 2.93 -7.41
C GLN A 36 4.35 2.81 -7.41
N SER A 37 3.69 3.45 -8.37
CA SER A 37 2.27 3.25 -8.63
C SER A 37 2.00 1.83 -9.15
N LEU A 38 0.82 1.31 -8.84
CA LEU A 38 0.36 0.04 -9.44
C LEU A 38 0.16 0.22 -10.95
N SER A 39 0.23 -0.90 -11.67
CA SER A 39 0.03 -0.95 -13.12
C SER A 39 -0.87 -2.11 -13.54
N GLY A 40 -1.43 -2.04 -14.75
CA GLY A 40 -2.28 -3.08 -15.33
C GLY A 40 -3.52 -3.36 -14.49
N LYS A 41 -3.87 -4.64 -14.33
CA LYS A 41 -5.07 -5.08 -13.60
C LYS A 41 -5.12 -4.61 -12.15
N ASP A 42 -3.96 -4.43 -11.51
CA ASP A 42 -3.93 -3.94 -10.13
C ASP A 42 -4.27 -2.45 -10.05
N SER A 43 -3.85 -1.62 -11.02
CA SER A 43 -4.30 -0.22 -11.06
C SER A 43 -5.78 -0.05 -11.41
N GLU A 44 -6.36 -0.96 -12.20
CA GLU A 44 -7.78 -0.90 -12.61
C GLU A 44 -8.76 -1.01 -11.44
N PHE A 45 -8.32 -1.57 -10.30
CA PHE A 45 -9.11 -1.65 -9.07
C PHE A 45 -9.24 -0.30 -8.36
N CYS A 46 -8.26 0.59 -8.53
CA CYS A 46 -8.22 1.89 -7.88
C CYS A 46 -9.18 2.85 -8.59
N ARG A 47 -10.29 3.19 -7.94
CA ARG A 47 -11.33 4.04 -8.52
C ARG A 47 -11.91 4.97 -7.46
N GLY A 48 -12.17 6.21 -7.87
CA GLY A 48 -12.97 7.12 -7.08
C GLY A 48 -12.25 7.82 -5.93
N ASN A 49 -10.92 7.86 -5.92
CA ASN A 49 -10.10 8.67 -5.02
C ASN A 49 -10.39 8.43 -3.53
N LEU A 50 -10.43 7.15 -3.13
CA LEU A 50 -10.36 6.76 -1.73
C LEU A 50 -8.90 6.82 -1.29
N GLU A 51 -8.61 7.63 -0.27
CA GLU A 51 -7.25 7.85 0.22
C GLU A 51 -7.00 7.01 1.47
N VAL A 52 -5.81 6.43 1.59
CA VAL A 52 -5.41 5.56 2.69
C VAL A 52 -4.08 6.03 3.22
N ILE A 53 -4.10 6.70 4.36
CA ILE A 53 -2.99 7.51 4.83
C ILE A 53 -2.37 6.83 6.05
N TYR A 54 -1.14 6.36 5.90
CA TYR A 54 -0.32 5.89 7.01
C TYR A 54 0.59 7.02 7.53
N PRO A 55 0.99 6.96 8.81
CA PRO A 55 2.00 7.87 9.34
C PRO A 55 3.27 7.82 8.50
N GLU A 56 3.86 8.99 8.20
CA GLU A 56 5.11 9.16 7.44
C GLU A 56 5.09 8.73 5.97
N LEU A 57 4.28 7.74 5.57
CA LEU A 57 4.11 7.33 4.17
C LEU A 57 3.16 8.23 3.38
N GLY A 58 2.19 8.85 4.05
CA GLY A 58 1.11 9.55 3.36
C GLY A 58 0.13 8.57 2.71
N ASP A 59 -0.51 9.00 1.61
CA ASP A 59 -1.49 8.19 0.89
C ASP A 59 -0.81 7.04 0.12
N VAL A 60 -1.11 5.81 0.53
CA VAL A 60 -0.61 4.58 -0.10
C VAL A 60 -1.58 4.01 -1.13
N GLY A 61 -2.70 4.71 -1.40
CA GLY A 61 -3.67 4.29 -2.39
C GLY A 61 -3.02 4.08 -3.77
N CYS A 62 -3.25 2.91 -4.35
CA CYS A 62 -2.74 2.53 -5.65
C CYS A 62 -1.21 2.51 -5.80
N THR A 63 -0.49 2.09 -4.74
CA THR A 63 0.96 1.94 -4.77
C THR A 63 1.45 0.59 -4.26
N TYR A 64 2.73 0.30 -4.53
CA TYR A 64 3.50 -0.68 -3.77
C TYR A 64 4.07 -0.01 -2.51
N ILE A 65 3.93 -0.65 -1.35
CA ILE A 65 4.58 -0.21 -0.13
C ILE A 65 6.10 -0.39 -0.30
N PRO A 66 6.88 0.71 -0.22
CA PRO A 66 8.32 0.67 -0.47
C PRO A 66 9.06 -0.06 0.66
N SER A 67 10.24 -0.58 0.38
CA SER A 67 11.13 -1.16 1.41
C SER A 67 11.92 -0.10 2.18
N CYS A 68 12.05 1.11 1.62
CA CYS A 68 12.71 2.26 2.25
C CYS A 68 12.13 2.55 3.64
N HIS A 69 12.93 3.17 4.51
CA HIS A 69 12.49 3.61 5.86
C HIS A 69 11.77 2.52 6.68
N GLN A 70 12.08 1.25 6.41
CA GLN A 70 11.44 0.08 7.03
C GLN A 70 9.91 0.06 6.88
N SER A 71 9.36 0.70 5.85
CA SER A 71 7.92 0.93 5.72
C SER A 71 7.08 -0.36 5.74
N ARG A 72 7.60 -1.45 5.16
CA ARG A 72 6.96 -2.80 5.22
C ARG A 72 6.98 -3.40 6.63
N TRP A 73 8.03 -3.16 7.41
CA TRP A 73 8.07 -3.58 8.81
C TRP A 73 7.10 -2.73 9.64
N ARG A 74 7.11 -1.41 9.45
CA ARG A 74 6.26 -0.49 10.21
C ARG A 74 4.78 -0.74 9.98
N ILE A 75 4.34 -0.93 8.72
CA ILE A 75 2.93 -1.25 8.42
C ILE A 75 2.51 -2.60 9.01
N SER A 76 3.44 -3.55 9.18
CA SER A 76 3.14 -4.89 9.70
C SER A 76 3.27 -5.02 11.22
N ARG A 77 4.02 -4.12 11.89
CA ARG A 77 4.37 -4.26 13.32
C ARG A 77 4.07 -3.02 14.17
N GLU A 78 4.17 -1.83 13.61
CA GLU A 78 4.16 -0.58 14.35
C GLU A 78 2.86 0.19 14.13
N TRP A 79 2.65 0.69 12.90
CA TRP A 79 1.52 1.55 12.58
C TRP A 79 0.18 0.85 12.78
N GLY A 80 -0.76 1.56 13.38
CA GLY A 80 -2.14 1.11 13.57
C GLY A 80 -2.98 1.20 12.29
N SER A 81 -4.29 1.28 12.44
CA SER A 81 -5.18 1.51 11.31
C SER A 81 -4.83 2.83 10.59
N PRO A 82 -4.90 2.85 9.25
CA PRO A 82 -4.68 4.08 8.50
C PRO A 82 -5.85 5.04 8.69
N ARG A 83 -5.59 6.33 8.47
CA ARG A 83 -6.68 7.28 8.21
C ARG A 83 -7.22 6.99 6.81
N VAL A 84 -8.53 6.92 6.65
CA VAL A 84 -9.16 6.73 5.34
C VAL A 84 -10.06 7.91 5.05
N ARG A 85 -9.81 8.59 3.93
CA ARG A 85 -10.53 9.79 3.54
C ARG A 85 -11.23 9.59 2.21
N TYR A 86 -12.51 9.95 2.16
CA TYR A 86 -13.26 10.01 0.92
C TYR A 86 -13.84 11.42 0.72
N PRO A 87 -13.15 12.31 -0.01
CA PRO A 87 -13.58 13.71 -0.15
C PRO A 87 -14.97 13.88 -0.76
N ARG A 88 -15.41 12.91 -1.57
CA ARG A 88 -16.70 12.91 -2.28
C ARG A 88 -17.84 12.26 -1.48
N ALA A 89 -17.63 11.90 -0.21
CA ALA A 89 -18.71 11.31 0.59
C ALA A 89 -19.87 12.30 0.78
N ASN A 90 -21.10 11.80 0.68
CA ASN A 90 -22.29 12.55 1.05
C ASN A 90 -22.38 12.62 2.57
N LYS A 91 -22.36 13.84 3.13
CA LYS A 91 -22.33 14.07 4.58
C LYS A 91 -23.55 13.52 5.32
N SER A 92 -24.68 13.38 4.63
CA SER A 92 -25.94 12.89 5.21
C SER A 92 -26.11 11.37 5.10
N LYS A 93 -25.16 10.67 4.45
CA LYS A 93 -25.20 9.22 4.26
C LYS A 93 -24.22 8.52 5.20
N LYS A 94 -24.42 7.21 5.34
CA LYS A 94 -23.51 6.31 6.05
C LYS A 94 -22.80 5.40 5.06
N TYR A 95 -21.65 4.89 5.46
CA TYR A 95 -20.81 4.07 4.61
C TYR A 95 -20.37 2.78 5.34
N VAL A 96 -20.02 1.79 4.52
CA VAL A 96 -19.38 0.54 4.92
C VAL A 96 -17.99 0.52 4.33
N LEU A 97 -16.98 0.36 5.18
CA LEU A 97 -15.59 0.20 4.74
C LEU A 97 -15.14 -1.23 5.00
N MET A 98 -14.60 -1.87 3.97
CA MET A 98 -14.01 -3.21 4.05
C MET A 98 -12.55 -3.13 3.63
N LEU A 99 -11.66 -3.74 4.43
CA LEU A 99 -10.28 -4.06 4.02
C LEU A 99 -10.16 -5.58 3.94
N VAL A 100 -9.79 -6.09 2.77
CA VAL A 100 -9.65 -7.52 2.51
C VAL A 100 -8.38 -7.85 1.75
N ASP A 101 -7.85 -9.05 2.01
CA ASP A 101 -6.74 -9.65 1.27
C ASP A 101 -7.28 -10.81 0.39
N PRO A 102 -7.31 -10.67 -0.95
CA PRO A 102 -7.70 -11.73 -1.87
C PRO A 102 -6.60 -12.76 -2.10
N ASP A 103 -5.41 -12.53 -1.54
CA ASP A 103 -4.21 -13.28 -1.82
C ASP A 103 -3.82 -14.18 -0.64
N ALA A 104 -4.57 -14.23 0.45
CA ALA A 104 -4.23 -15.10 1.58
C ALA A 104 -4.31 -16.61 1.25
N PRO A 105 -3.31 -17.44 1.61
CA PRO A 105 -2.02 -17.10 2.25
C PRO A 105 -0.90 -16.73 1.27
N SER A 106 -1.10 -16.91 -0.04
CA SER A 106 -0.21 -16.38 -1.09
C SER A 106 -0.99 -16.09 -2.37
N ARG A 107 -0.59 -15.06 -3.12
CA ARG A 107 -1.24 -14.70 -4.39
C ARG A 107 -1.27 -15.85 -5.39
N ALA A 108 -0.26 -16.71 -5.36
CA ALA A 108 -0.16 -17.90 -6.20
C ALA A 108 -1.10 -19.04 -5.78
N ASN A 109 -1.40 -19.18 -4.48
CA ASN A 109 -2.31 -20.18 -3.94
C ASN A 109 -3.24 -19.59 -2.86
N PRO A 110 -4.27 -18.83 -3.27
CA PRO A 110 -5.07 -17.99 -2.37
C PRO A 110 -6.24 -18.78 -1.74
N ARG A 111 -5.94 -19.90 -1.08
CA ARG A 111 -6.94 -20.83 -0.52
C ARG A 111 -7.81 -20.25 0.61
N SER A 112 -7.42 -19.11 1.18
CA SER A 112 -8.16 -18.41 2.25
C SER A 112 -8.78 -17.10 1.78
N ARG A 113 -8.90 -16.90 0.46
CA ARG A 113 -9.58 -15.76 -0.15
C ARG A 113 -11.07 -15.72 0.26
N PHE A 114 -11.63 -14.57 0.64
CA PHE A 114 -10.96 -13.33 1.05
C PHE A 114 -10.62 -13.40 2.54
N TRP A 115 -9.48 -12.82 2.94
CA TRP A 115 -9.18 -12.61 4.35
C TRP A 115 -9.60 -11.22 4.80
N ARG A 116 -10.50 -11.12 5.77
CA ARG A 116 -11.05 -9.85 6.26
C ARG A 116 -10.12 -9.22 7.29
N HIS A 117 -9.51 -8.09 6.94
CA HIS A 117 -8.58 -7.35 7.78
C HIS A 117 -9.25 -6.21 8.55
N TRP A 118 -10.34 -5.64 8.03
CA TRP A 118 -11.06 -4.57 8.71
C TRP A 118 -12.49 -4.47 8.17
N LEU A 119 -13.46 -4.25 9.05
CA LEU A 119 -14.84 -4.01 8.65
C LEU A 119 -15.49 -3.00 9.60
N LEU A 120 -15.84 -1.84 9.05
CA LEU A 120 -16.66 -0.84 9.74
C LEU A 120 -17.97 -0.63 9.01
N THR A 121 -19.02 -0.41 9.78
CA THR A 121 -20.35 -0.01 9.31
C THR A 121 -20.74 1.30 9.96
N ASP A 122 -21.86 1.86 9.51
CA ASP A 122 -22.43 3.09 10.08
C ASP A 122 -21.46 4.29 10.08
N VAL A 123 -20.45 4.30 9.20
CA VAL A 123 -19.45 5.38 9.13
C VAL A 123 -20.13 6.64 8.58
N PRO A 124 -20.26 7.74 9.35
CA PRO A 124 -20.88 8.97 8.88
C PRO A 124 -20.06 9.60 7.76
N GLY A 125 -20.72 9.98 6.66
CA GLY A 125 -20.03 10.60 5.52
C GLY A 125 -19.33 11.91 5.87
N ALA A 126 -19.84 12.67 6.85
CA ALA A 126 -19.20 13.90 7.32
C ALA A 126 -17.80 13.64 7.91
N GLU A 127 -17.65 12.60 8.71
CA GLU A 127 -16.39 12.20 9.36
C GLU A 127 -15.43 11.54 8.35
N LEU A 128 -15.98 10.70 7.47
CA LEU A 128 -15.22 10.08 6.38
C LEU A 128 -14.57 11.12 5.45
N ARG A 129 -15.21 12.28 5.22
CA ARG A 129 -14.59 13.39 4.46
C ARG A 129 -13.37 14.00 5.17
N MET A 130 -13.34 13.95 6.50
CA MET A 130 -12.26 14.49 7.33
C MET A 130 -11.14 13.45 7.55
N GLY A 131 -11.32 12.23 7.05
CA GLY A 131 -10.39 11.13 7.28
C GLY A 131 -10.51 10.51 8.66
N GLU A 132 -11.67 10.69 9.31
CA GLU A 132 -11.99 10.10 10.60
C GLU A 132 -12.97 8.95 10.40
N LEU A 133 -12.51 7.72 10.66
CA LEU A 133 -13.34 6.53 10.57
C LEU A 133 -13.99 6.24 11.92
N ARG A 134 -15.00 7.03 12.29
CA ARG A 134 -15.86 6.68 13.43
C ARG A 134 -17.09 5.97 12.90
N GLY A 135 -17.31 4.77 13.39
CA GLY A 135 -18.36 3.89 12.93
C GLY A 135 -18.40 2.68 13.83
N ARG A 136 -19.32 1.77 13.57
CA ARG A 136 -19.38 0.51 14.30
C ARG A 136 -18.36 -0.46 13.73
N VAL A 137 -17.39 -0.86 14.54
CA VAL A 137 -16.40 -1.87 14.16
C VAL A 137 -17.00 -3.26 14.31
N LEU A 138 -17.03 -4.02 13.22
CA LEU A 138 -17.46 -5.42 13.21
C LEU A 138 -16.28 -6.40 13.12
N THR A 139 -15.16 -5.95 12.55
CA THR A 139 -13.88 -6.67 12.60
C THR A 139 -12.82 -5.62 12.86
N GLU A 140 -12.08 -5.78 13.96
CA GLU A 140 -10.97 -4.91 14.32
C GLU A 140 -9.88 -4.88 13.25
N TYR A 141 -9.13 -3.79 13.18
CA TYR A 141 -8.06 -3.64 12.20
C TYR A 141 -6.93 -4.64 12.48
N ALA A 142 -6.71 -5.56 11.54
CA ALA A 142 -5.56 -6.44 11.51
C ALA A 142 -4.53 -5.91 10.50
N ARG A 143 -3.30 -5.68 10.98
CA ARG A 143 -2.18 -5.20 10.14
C ARG A 143 -1.89 -6.16 8.98
N PRO A 144 -1.33 -5.64 7.86
CA PRO A 144 -0.72 -6.46 6.83
C PRO A 144 0.37 -7.36 7.38
N THR A 145 0.20 -8.69 7.30
CA THR A 145 1.21 -9.67 7.71
C THR A 145 1.36 -10.77 6.65
N PRO A 146 1.73 -10.41 5.41
CA PRO A 146 1.93 -11.41 4.36
C PRO A 146 3.04 -12.40 4.79
N PRO A 147 2.84 -13.72 4.64
CA PRO A 147 3.85 -14.70 5.04
C PRO A 147 5.18 -14.53 4.27
N PRO A 148 6.33 -14.91 4.84
CA PRO A 148 7.60 -14.92 4.11
C PRO A 148 7.50 -15.72 2.81
N ARG A 149 8.08 -15.21 1.72
CA ARG A 149 8.13 -15.85 0.39
C ARG A 149 6.75 -16.09 -0.25
N SER A 150 5.70 -15.37 0.19
CA SER A 150 4.34 -15.44 -0.40
C SER A 150 4.13 -14.48 -1.58
N GLY A 151 5.08 -13.57 -1.80
CA GLY A 151 5.00 -12.51 -2.80
C GLY A 151 4.19 -11.29 -2.33
N TYR A 152 3.82 -10.42 -3.27
CA TYR A 152 2.96 -9.28 -2.96
C TYR A 152 1.51 -9.71 -2.76
N HIS A 153 0.95 -9.28 -1.63
CA HIS A 153 -0.47 -9.36 -1.32
C HIS A 153 -1.14 -8.01 -1.58
N ARG A 154 -2.37 -8.07 -2.09
CA ARG A 154 -3.22 -6.91 -2.32
C ARG A 154 -4.06 -6.63 -1.08
N TYR A 155 -3.95 -5.44 -0.51
CA TYR A 155 -4.81 -4.99 0.57
C TYR A 155 -5.89 -4.08 0.00
N GLN A 156 -7.05 -4.67 -0.31
CA GLN A 156 -8.14 -4.01 -1.02
C GLN A 156 -9.08 -3.31 -0.06
N LEU A 157 -9.15 -1.98 -0.16
CA LEU A 157 -10.18 -1.18 0.48
C LEU A 157 -11.35 -0.99 -0.47
N ARG A 158 -12.56 -1.30 0.01
CA ARG A 158 -13.82 -1.12 -0.70
C ARG A 158 -14.75 -0.30 0.16
N LEU A 159 -15.27 0.79 -0.40
CA LEU A 159 -16.21 1.67 0.26
C LEU A 159 -17.58 1.54 -0.41
N TYR A 160 -18.60 1.23 0.36
CA TYR A 160 -19.99 1.15 -0.11
C TYR A 160 -20.84 2.20 0.60
N GLU A 161 -21.82 2.77 -0.10
CA GLU A 161 -22.89 3.50 0.58
C GLU A 161 -23.76 2.48 1.33
N GLN A 162 -24.02 2.74 2.61
CA GLN A 162 -24.87 1.87 3.42
C GLN A 162 -26.34 2.16 3.10
N PRO A 163 -27.16 1.14 2.80
CA PRO A 163 -28.59 1.33 2.63
C PRO A 163 -29.24 1.94 3.87
N GLU A 164 -30.22 2.82 3.67
CA GLU A 164 -30.95 3.45 4.76
C GLU A 164 -31.67 2.41 5.63
N GLY A 165 -31.54 2.53 6.95
CA GLY A 165 -32.07 1.54 7.90
C GLY A 165 -31.34 0.18 7.89
N GLY A 166 -30.33 -0.02 7.03
CA GLY A 166 -29.56 -1.25 6.92
C GLY A 166 -28.84 -1.60 8.23
N ARG A 167 -29.22 -2.73 8.84
CA ARG A 167 -28.58 -3.25 10.06
C ARG A 167 -27.54 -4.30 9.73
N ILE A 168 -26.34 -3.83 9.40
CA ILE A 168 -25.23 -4.71 9.01
C ILE A 168 -24.64 -5.39 10.24
N ARG A 169 -24.36 -6.70 10.10
CA ARG A 169 -23.82 -7.54 11.16
C ARG A 169 -23.11 -8.76 10.57
N LEU A 170 -22.10 -9.25 11.28
CA LEU A 170 -21.52 -10.55 11.01
C LEU A 170 -22.44 -11.67 11.52
N GLY A 171 -22.59 -12.73 10.73
CA GLY A 171 -23.14 -14.01 11.16
C GLY A 171 -22.18 -14.77 12.09
N PRO A 172 -22.62 -15.91 12.67
CA PRO A 172 -21.81 -16.68 13.61
C PRO A 172 -20.44 -17.09 13.06
N GLU A 173 -20.41 -17.75 11.89
CA GLU A 173 -19.16 -18.19 11.25
C GLU A 173 -18.21 -17.05 10.93
N GLU A 174 -18.76 -15.92 10.47
CA GLU A 174 -17.97 -14.74 10.12
C GLU A 174 -17.37 -14.09 11.38
N ARG A 175 -17.91 -14.32 12.58
CA ARG A 175 -17.29 -13.87 13.84
C ARG A 175 -16.19 -14.81 14.31
N ILE A 176 -16.25 -16.08 13.94
CA ILE A 176 -15.26 -17.09 14.31
C ILE A 176 -14.02 -16.97 13.41
N SER A 177 -14.22 -16.77 12.10
CA SER A 177 -13.14 -16.68 11.12
C SER A 177 -13.19 -15.41 10.28
N ALA A 178 -12.01 -14.82 10.07
CA ALA A 178 -11.78 -13.76 9.10
C ALA A 178 -11.44 -14.30 7.69
N GLY A 179 -10.91 -15.52 7.60
CA GLY A 179 -10.48 -16.14 6.35
C GLY A 179 -11.62 -16.87 5.62
N SER A 180 -11.42 -17.08 4.32
CA SER A 180 -12.41 -17.69 3.42
C SER A 180 -13.77 -16.99 3.47
N TRP A 181 -13.74 -15.67 3.69
CA TRP A 181 -14.95 -14.88 3.81
C TRP A 181 -15.58 -14.68 2.44
N SER A 182 -16.86 -15.04 2.32
CA SER A 182 -17.65 -14.76 1.12
C SER A 182 -18.05 -13.28 1.10
N LEU A 183 -17.18 -12.45 0.51
CA LEU A 183 -17.39 -11.01 0.36
C LEU A 183 -18.63 -10.73 -0.48
N GLU A 184 -18.80 -11.45 -1.58
CA GLU A 184 -19.92 -11.31 -2.51
C GLU A 184 -21.24 -11.60 -1.80
N SER A 185 -21.34 -12.73 -1.08
CA SER A 185 -22.55 -13.06 -0.31
C SER A 185 -22.83 -12.03 0.79
N PHE A 186 -21.80 -11.44 1.41
CA PHE A 186 -22.00 -10.36 2.38
C PHE A 186 -22.60 -9.11 1.73
N VAL A 187 -22.06 -8.69 0.59
CA VAL A 187 -22.52 -7.54 -0.20
C VAL A 187 -23.96 -7.74 -0.65
N GLU A 188 -24.29 -8.93 -1.16
CA GLU A 188 -25.64 -9.30 -1.61
C GLU A 188 -26.64 -9.33 -0.45
N ARG A 189 -26.28 -9.99 0.66
CA ARG A 189 -27.13 -10.13 1.85
C ARG A 189 -27.56 -8.79 2.43
N PHE A 190 -26.69 -7.77 2.34
CA PHE A 190 -26.97 -6.43 2.83
C PHE A 190 -27.30 -5.42 1.73
N GLN A 191 -27.47 -5.88 0.48
CA GLN A 191 -27.85 -5.06 -0.66
C GLN A 191 -26.95 -3.82 -0.84
N LEU A 192 -25.63 -3.97 -0.64
CA LEU A 192 -24.69 -2.86 -0.71
C LEU A 192 -24.44 -2.36 -2.14
N GLY A 193 -24.80 -3.16 -3.15
CA GLY A 193 -24.58 -2.85 -4.56
C GLY A 193 -23.10 -2.78 -4.92
N SER A 194 -22.73 -1.83 -5.78
CA SER A 194 -21.35 -1.61 -6.20
C SER A 194 -20.63 -0.64 -5.27
N PRO A 195 -19.30 -0.78 -5.08
CA PRO A 195 -18.53 0.17 -4.28
C PRO A 195 -18.55 1.55 -4.92
N VAL A 196 -18.72 2.59 -4.10
CA VAL A 196 -18.66 4.00 -4.53
C VAL A 196 -17.21 4.47 -4.74
N ALA A 197 -16.26 3.81 -4.09
CA ALA A 197 -14.83 3.98 -4.29
C ALA A 197 -14.08 2.71 -3.86
N SER A 198 -12.93 2.49 -4.46
CA SER A 198 -12.03 1.39 -4.13
C SER A 198 -10.59 1.80 -4.33
N THR A 199 -9.70 1.29 -3.52
CA THR A 199 -8.26 1.43 -3.71
C THR A 199 -7.55 0.23 -3.11
N GLN A 200 -6.31 0.01 -3.49
CA GLN A 200 -5.49 -1.01 -2.87
C GLN A 200 -4.05 -0.57 -2.79
N PHE A 201 -3.33 -1.11 -1.82
CA PHE A 201 -1.87 -1.07 -1.81
C PHE A 201 -1.35 -2.50 -1.82
N LEU A 202 -0.14 -2.69 -2.33
CA LEU A 202 0.53 -4.00 -2.34
C LEU A 202 1.71 -3.96 -1.38
N THR A 203 1.78 -4.94 -0.48
CA THR A 203 2.97 -5.18 0.33
C THR A 203 3.31 -6.67 0.34
N LYS A 204 4.54 -6.99 0.73
CA LYS A 204 5.02 -8.35 0.93
C LYS A 204 5.72 -8.43 2.28
N HIS A 205 6.22 -9.61 2.63
CA HIS A 205 6.93 -9.76 3.89
C HIS A 205 8.09 -8.76 3.96
N HIS A 206 8.35 -8.19 5.14
CA HIS A 206 9.28 -7.08 5.28
C HIS A 206 10.75 -7.47 5.05
N GLU A 207 11.07 -8.76 5.13
CA GLU A 207 12.39 -9.33 4.83
C GLU A 207 12.53 -9.83 3.38
N ASP A 208 11.44 -9.83 2.59
CA ASP A 208 11.44 -10.21 1.16
C ASP A 208 11.78 -9.02 0.26
#